data_AF-A0A1Q8QSV2-F1
#
_entry.id   AF-A0A1Q8QSV2-F1
#
_cell.length_a   1.000
_cell.length_b   1.000
_cell.length_c   1.000
_cell.angle_alpha   90.00
_cell.angle_beta   90.00
_cell.angle_gamma   90.00
#
_symmetry.space_group_name_H-M   'P 1'
#
loop_
_entity.id
_entity.type
_entity.pdbx_description
1 polymer ?
#
loop_
_entity_poly.entity_id
_entity_poly.type
_entity_poly.pdbx_seq_one_letter_code
_entity_poly.pdbx_strand_id
1 'polypeptide(L)'
;MKRFGKRPDDQRGSVTVFVALLLPTLMVMVFLALNIGQLVFEKLRLQNTADACALSAAAVQAAGLNEIAEVNFWSQDYVLSIARAVMAWSETVIPWKDEKAANEAVRYYKRVFRALRQYQDEANVSYARQAMRIAKATKKANCDDIGLTSVRMESINPGSSLEEPGRLMQYKTYSRTVSYRYISSFRSLRCNYTTGLAWSDLMAGPDDHFCSHMGASPVGVCGVHTQHGSAAFDYKISKKSSPMTYAAFKLTQQSKDFVMAASIFGLMQKLEAYAAAMPTRGDVKKGQPQYIPVLVRLNRLDPRPGVPDLDNVLH
;
A
#
# COMPACT_ATOMS: atom_id res chain seq x y z
N MET A 1 33.40 -81.27 -57.82
CA MET A 1 32.92 -79.89 -58.08
C MET A 1 31.67 -79.63 -57.24
N LYS A 2 31.80 -78.92 -56.11
CA LYS A 2 30.67 -78.54 -55.24
C LYS A 2 30.23 -77.12 -55.61
N ARG A 3 29.02 -76.98 -56.17
CA ARG A 3 28.37 -75.69 -56.41
C ARG A 3 27.96 -75.08 -55.07
N PHE A 4 28.65 -74.02 -54.65
CA PHE A 4 28.18 -73.16 -53.56
C PHE A 4 26.93 -72.41 -54.03
N GLY A 5 25.81 -72.69 -53.35
CA GLY A 5 24.52 -72.07 -53.62
C GLY A 5 24.56 -70.56 -53.35
N LYS A 6 24.00 -69.78 -54.29
CA LYS A 6 23.71 -68.36 -54.12
C LYS A 6 22.77 -68.17 -52.93
N ARG A 7 23.24 -67.49 -51.88
CA ARG A 7 22.35 -66.92 -50.86
C ARG A 7 21.67 -65.70 -51.48
N PRO A 8 20.34 -65.55 -51.41
CA PRO A 8 19.69 -64.32 -51.82
C PRO A 8 20.12 -63.18 -50.87
N ASP A 9 20.70 -62.12 -51.44
CA ASP A 9 21.06 -60.87 -50.75
C ASP A 9 19.77 -60.13 -50.34
N ASP A 10 19.14 -60.59 -49.25
CA ASP A 10 17.89 -60.02 -48.77
C ASP A 10 18.14 -58.81 -47.85
N GLN A 11 18.60 -57.71 -48.45
CA GLN A 11 18.83 -56.43 -47.76
C GLN A 11 17.53 -55.79 -47.23
N ARG A 12 16.35 -56.32 -47.60
CA ARG A 12 15.05 -55.80 -47.17
C ARG A 12 14.76 -56.05 -45.68
N GLY A 13 15.39 -57.06 -45.06
CA GLY A 13 15.22 -57.34 -43.63
C GLY A 13 15.88 -56.32 -42.70
N SER A 14 16.99 -55.72 -43.12
CA SER A 14 17.75 -54.78 -42.27
C SER A 14 17.02 -53.46 -42.04
N VAL A 15 16.33 -52.96 -43.08
CA VAL A 15 15.54 -51.72 -42.99
C VAL A 15 14.39 -51.90 -42.00
N THR A 16 13.70 -53.05 -42.02
CA THR A 16 12.59 -53.33 -41.11
C THR A 16 13.02 -53.34 -39.65
N VAL A 17 14.17 -53.95 -39.33
CA VAL A 17 14.70 -53.97 -37.94
C VAL A 17 15.06 -52.56 -37.48
N PHE A 18 15.69 -51.76 -38.35
CA PHE A 18 16.03 -50.39 -38.04
C PHE A 18 14.78 -49.53 -37.79
N VAL A 19 13.79 -49.61 -38.66
CA VAL A 19 12.52 -48.88 -38.50
C VAL A 19 11.77 -49.34 -37.26
N ALA A 20 11.73 -50.64 -36.98
CA ALA A 20 11.07 -51.21 -35.81
C ALA A 20 11.67 -50.72 -34.48
N LEU A 21 12.98 -50.43 -34.45
CA LEU A 21 13.66 -49.89 -33.26
C LEU A 21 13.57 -48.36 -33.19
N LEU A 22 13.69 -47.68 -34.32
CA LEU A 22 13.71 -46.23 -34.38
C LEU A 22 12.34 -45.60 -34.07
N LEU A 23 11.24 -46.23 -34.51
CA LEU A 23 9.89 -45.68 -34.32
C LEU A 23 9.50 -45.58 -32.83
N PRO A 24 9.68 -46.63 -31.99
CA PRO A 24 9.48 -46.50 -30.54
C PRO A 24 10.37 -45.45 -29.88
N THR A 25 11.64 -45.35 -30.28
CA THR A 25 12.56 -44.34 -29.72
C THR A 25 12.08 -42.92 -30.02
N LEU A 26 11.66 -42.65 -31.26
CA LEU A 26 11.08 -41.36 -31.62
C LEU A 26 9.79 -41.08 -30.85
N MET A 27 8.93 -42.08 -30.66
CA MET A 27 7.73 -41.93 -29.84
C MET A 27 8.05 -41.56 -28.39
N VAL A 28 9.01 -42.25 -27.75
CA VAL A 28 9.44 -41.92 -26.38
C VAL A 28 9.99 -40.50 -26.29
N MET A 29 10.80 -40.07 -27.27
CA MET A 29 11.28 -38.68 -27.31
C MET A 29 10.14 -37.66 -27.42
N VAL A 30 9.15 -37.92 -28.28
CA VAL A 30 7.98 -37.03 -28.42
C VAL A 30 7.19 -36.96 -27.11
N PHE A 31 6.93 -38.10 -26.46
CA PHE A 31 6.25 -38.10 -25.16
C PHE A 31 7.02 -37.34 -24.08
N LEU A 32 8.34 -37.52 -24.02
CA LEU A 32 9.19 -36.78 -23.08
C LEU A 32 9.14 -35.27 -23.36
N ALA A 33 9.25 -34.86 -24.62
CA ALA A 33 9.19 -33.46 -25.02
C ALA A 33 7.84 -32.82 -24.67
N LEU A 34 6.73 -33.54 -24.88
CA LEU A 34 5.39 -33.08 -24.50
C LEU A 34 5.25 -32.92 -22.98
N ASN A 35 5.77 -33.87 -22.19
CA ASN A 35 5.69 -33.82 -20.72
C ASN A 35 6.55 -32.70 -20.13
N ILE A 36 7.77 -32.51 -20.64
CA ILE A 36 8.62 -31.37 -20.26
C ILE A 36 7.95 -30.05 -20.65
N GLY A 37 7.37 -29.99 -21.86
CA GLY A 37 6.62 -28.82 -22.32
C GLY A 37 5.49 -28.45 -21.36
N GLN A 38 4.65 -29.42 -20.99
CA GLN A 38 3.57 -29.23 -20.01
C GLN A 38 4.09 -28.72 -18.67
N LEU A 39 5.14 -29.35 -18.12
CA LEU A 39 5.75 -28.94 -16.86
C LEU A 39 6.24 -27.48 -16.90
N VAL A 40 6.94 -27.09 -17.97
CA VAL A 40 7.48 -25.74 -18.14
C VAL A 40 6.35 -24.73 -18.28
N PHE A 41 5.31 -25.03 -19.07
CA PHE A 41 4.15 -24.14 -19.21
C PHE A 41 3.41 -23.95 -17.89
N GLU A 42 3.24 -24.99 -17.09
CA GLU A 42 2.58 -24.90 -15.78
C GLU A 42 3.41 -24.08 -14.80
N LYS A 43 4.73 -24.29 -14.75
CA LYS A 43 5.63 -23.49 -13.91
C LYS A 43 5.59 -22.01 -14.29
N LEU A 44 5.68 -21.69 -15.58
CA LEU A 44 5.58 -20.30 -16.07
C LEU A 44 4.23 -19.66 -15.73
N ARG A 45 3.13 -20.40 -15.88
CA ARG A 45 1.79 -19.91 -15.55
C ARG A 45 1.62 -19.67 -14.05
N LEU A 46 2.10 -20.59 -13.21
CA LEU A 46 2.04 -20.46 -11.76
C LEU A 46 2.85 -19.23 -11.30
N GLN A 47 4.03 -19.01 -11.89
CA GLN A 47 4.85 -17.82 -11.60
C GLN A 47 4.18 -16.53 -12.06
N ASN A 48 3.67 -16.47 -13.30
CA ASN A 48 2.95 -15.31 -13.81
C ASN A 48 1.73 -14.96 -12.95
N THR A 49 1.04 -15.99 -12.41
CA THR A 49 -0.10 -15.80 -11.51
C THR A 49 0.35 -15.26 -10.16
N ALA A 50 1.46 -15.76 -9.61
CA ALA A 50 2.03 -15.27 -8.35
C ALA A 50 2.45 -13.79 -8.50
N ASP A 51 3.15 -13.45 -9.58
CA ASP A 51 3.59 -12.08 -9.88
C ASP A 51 2.39 -11.14 -10.08
N ALA A 52 1.36 -11.57 -10.81
CA ALA A 52 0.13 -10.81 -10.98
C ALA A 52 -0.58 -10.55 -9.63
N CYS A 53 -0.65 -11.55 -8.74
CA CYS A 53 -1.24 -11.40 -7.42
C CYS A 53 -0.44 -10.43 -6.54
N ALA A 54 0.89 -10.56 -6.53
CA ALA A 54 1.78 -9.67 -5.80
C ALA A 54 1.62 -8.22 -6.29
N LEU A 55 1.70 -8.01 -7.61
CA LEU A 55 1.64 -6.70 -8.23
C LEU A 55 0.25 -6.05 -8.04
N SER A 56 -0.83 -6.80 -8.19
CA SER A 56 -2.19 -6.28 -8.01
C SER A 56 -2.47 -5.88 -6.56
N ALA A 57 -2.01 -6.67 -5.58
CA ALA A 57 -2.07 -6.30 -4.18
C ALA A 57 -1.24 -5.04 -3.90
N ALA A 58 0.00 -4.97 -4.38
CA ALA A 58 0.86 -3.82 -4.19
C ALA A 58 0.30 -2.55 -4.85
N ALA A 59 -0.43 -2.66 -5.95
CA ALA A 59 -1.10 -1.53 -6.60
C ALA A 59 -2.18 -0.91 -5.68
N VAL A 60 -3.00 -1.76 -5.05
CA VAL A 60 -4.02 -1.31 -4.07
C VAL A 60 -3.35 -0.73 -2.83
N GLN A 61 -2.26 -1.33 -2.35
CA GLN A 61 -1.48 -0.78 -1.23
C GLN A 61 -0.88 0.59 -1.60
N ALA A 62 -0.39 0.78 -2.83
CA ALA A 62 0.15 2.03 -3.32
C ALA A 62 -0.92 3.12 -3.36
N ALA A 63 -2.12 2.81 -3.87
CA ALA A 63 -3.27 3.72 -3.86
C ALA A 63 -3.63 4.16 -2.43
N GLY A 64 -3.70 3.22 -1.48
CA GLY A 64 -3.98 3.55 -0.08
C GLY A 64 -2.89 4.40 0.58
N LEU A 65 -1.61 4.17 0.24
CA LEU A 65 -0.51 5.01 0.73
C LEU A 65 -0.52 6.41 0.10
N ASN A 66 -0.93 6.54 -1.16
CA ASN A 66 -1.11 7.83 -1.82
C ASN A 66 -2.20 8.64 -1.13
N GLU A 67 -3.35 8.03 -0.86
CA GLU A 67 -4.45 8.66 -0.13
C GLU A 67 -3.99 9.18 1.25
N ILE A 68 -3.28 8.33 2.01
CA ILE A 68 -2.77 8.71 3.32
C ILE A 68 -1.72 9.84 3.22
N ALA A 69 -0.85 9.80 2.21
CA ALA A 69 0.16 10.83 1.96
C ALA A 69 -0.49 12.17 1.60
N GLU A 70 -1.53 12.15 0.77
CA GLU A 70 -2.30 13.34 0.41
C GLU A 70 -3.00 13.94 1.64
N VAL A 71 -3.70 13.14 2.44
CA VAL A 71 -4.32 13.64 3.68
C VAL A 71 -3.28 14.22 4.64
N ASN A 72 -2.08 13.64 4.68
CA ASN A 72 -0.96 14.19 5.44
C ASN A 72 -0.51 15.57 4.93
N PHE A 73 -0.46 15.75 3.60
CA PHE A 73 -0.17 17.03 2.98
C PHE A 73 -1.24 18.06 3.40
N TRP A 74 -2.53 17.76 3.23
CA TRP A 74 -3.63 18.64 3.64
C TRP A 74 -3.60 18.98 5.13
N SER A 75 -3.33 18.00 5.99
CA SER A 75 -3.24 18.20 7.44
C SER A 75 -2.09 19.14 7.82
N GLN A 76 -0.93 18.99 7.18
CA GLN A 76 0.26 19.80 7.46
C GLN A 76 0.16 21.20 6.85
N ASP A 77 -0.21 21.30 5.58
CA ASP A 77 -0.10 22.54 4.80
C ASP A 77 -1.33 23.42 4.95
N TYR A 78 -2.52 22.82 5.04
CA TYR A 78 -3.78 23.56 5.09
C TYR A 78 -4.29 23.73 6.53
N VAL A 79 -4.60 22.63 7.23
CA VAL A 79 -5.27 22.73 8.53
C VAL A 79 -4.37 23.36 9.59
N LEU A 80 -3.10 22.95 9.63
CA LEU A 80 -2.15 23.50 10.60
C LEU A 80 -1.74 24.94 10.28
N SER A 81 -1.67 25.34 9.01
CA SER A 81 -1.37 26.73 8.65
C SER A 81 -2.52 27.65 9.03
N ILE A 82 -3.77 27.25 8.78
CA ILE A 82 -4.96 27.99 9.20
C ILE A 82 -5.02 28.07 10.72
N ALA A 83 -4.82 26.95 11.43
CA ALA A 83 -4.79 26.97 12.89
C ALA A 83 -3.71 27.92 13.42
N ARG A 84 -2.52 27.94 12.82
CA ARG A 84 -1.48 28.91 13.20
C ARG A 84 -1.85 30.34 12.87
N ALA A 85 -2.42 30.60 11.69
CA ALA A 85 -2.81 31.95 11.29
C ALA A 85 -3.86 32.51 12.25
N VAL A 86 -4.91 31.74 12.54
CA VAL A 86 -5.98 32.12 13.48
C VAL A 86 -5.42 32.34 14.88
N MET A 87 -4.53 31.47 15.36
CA MET A 87 -3.92 31.63 16.69
C MET A 87 -2.91 32.78 16.74
N ALA A 88 -2.08 32.98 15.71
CA ALA A 88 -1.11 34.08 15.65
C ALA A 88 -1.79 35.44 15.51
N TRP A 89 -2.93 35.50 14.81
CA TRP A 89 -3.76 36.71 14.74
C TRP A 89 -4.27 37.09 16.14
N SER A 90 -4.57 36.10 16.99
CA SER A 90 -4.87 36.36 18.40
C SER A 90 -3.69 36.90 19.21
N GLU A 91 -2.46 36.57 18.82
CA GLU A 91 -1.27 37.07 19.51
C GLU A 91 -0.90 38.51 19.10
N THR A 92 -1.22 38.90 17.87
CA THR A 92 -0.67 40.11 17.22
C THR A 92 -1.70 41.20 16.98
N VAL A 93 -2.97 40.86 16.71
CA VAL A 93 -3.97 41.83 16.25
C VAL A 93 -5.11 41.94 17.25
N ILE A 94 -5.85 40.85 17.50
CA ILE A 94 -7.02 40.87 18.41
C ILE A 94 -7.00 39.61 19.29
N PRO A 95 -6.66 39.72 20.59
CA PRO A 95 -6.70 38.57 21.50
C PRO A 95 -8.13 38.02 21.60
N TRP A 96 -8.24 36.71 21.86
CA TRP A 96 -9.55 36.10 22.09
C TRP A 96 -10.29 36.80 23.22
N LYS A 97 -11.60 37.00 23.04
CA LYS A 97 -12.48 37.73 23.97
C LYS A 97 -12.36 37.21 25.40
N ASP A 98 -12.31 35.90 25.56
CA ASP A 98 -12.13 35.21 26.82
C ASP A 98 -11.45 33.85 26.60
N GLU A 99 -11.06 33.21 27.70
CA GLU A 99 -10.46 31.87 27.70
C GLU A 99 -11.39 30.82 27.04
N LYS A 100 -12.71 30.98 27.22
CA LYS A 100 -13.70 30.03 26.71
C LYS A 100 -13.71 30.03 25.18
N ALA A 101 -13.72 31.20 24.54
CA ALA A 101 -13.66 31.34 23.09
C ALA A 101 -12.36 30.76 22.51
N ALA A 102 -11.22 31.05 23.14
CA ALA A 102 -9.93 30.47 22.74
C ALA A 102 -9.95 28.93 22.83
N ASN A 103 -10.46 28.39 23.93
CA ASN A 103 -10.59 26.95 24.15
C ASN A 103 -11.57 26.29 23.17
N GLU A 104 -12.65 26.97 22.78
CA GLU A 104 -13.59 26.48 21.76
C GLU A 104 -12.93 26.38 20.38
N ALA A 105 -12.14 27.38 19.98
CA ALA A 105 -11.37 27.35 18.75
C ALA A 105 -10.33 26.21 18.76
N VAL A 106 -9.57 26.06 19.85
CA VAL A 106 -8.64 24.93 20.02
C VAL A 106 -9.38 23.59 19.91
N ARG A 107 -10.54 23.46 20.57
CA ARG A 107 -11.34 22.23 20.55
C ARG A 107 -11.86 21.91 19.15
N TYR A 108 -12.25 22.93 18.38
CA TYR A 108 -12.64 22.77 16.98
C TYR A 108 -11.52 22.14 16.15
N TYR A 109 -10.32 22.74 16.14
CA TYR A 109 -9.19 22.20 15.36
C TYR A 109 -8.78 20.80 15.85
N LYS A 110 -8.80 20.54 17.16
CA LYS A 110 -8.55 19.20 17.70
C LYS A 110 -9.54 18.15 17.17
N ARG A 111 -10.82 18.51 16.98
CA ARG A 111 -11.82 17.62 16.37
C ARG A 111 -11.50 17.37 14.89
N VAL A 112 -11.10 18.41 14.15
CA VAL A 112 -10.70 18.27 12.74
C VAL A 112 -9.50 17.32 12.60
N PHE A 113 -8.42 17.53 13.35
CA PHE A 113 -7.26 16.63 13.32
C PHE A 113 -7.62 15.19 13.72
N ARG A 114 -8.51 15.01 14.70
CA ARG A 114 -9.00 13.68 15.09
C ARG A 114 -9.77 13.00 13.95
N ALA A 115 -10.62 13.73 13.24
CA ALA A 115 -11.36 13.20 12.10
C ALA A 115 -10.42 12.79 10.95
N LEU A 116 -9.43 13.63 10.63
CA LEU A 116 -8.40 13.30 9.63
C LEU A 116 -7.59 12.06 10.03
N ARG A 117 -7.25 11.93 11.32
CA ARG A 117 -6.56 10.76 11.87
C ARG A 117 -7.40 9.49 11.72
N GLN A 118 -8.68 9.55 12.07
CA GLN A 118 -9.61 8.45 11.93
C GLN A 118 -9.72 8.01 10.47
N TYR A 119 -9.83 8.96 9.54
CA TYR A 119 -9.85 8.68 8.11
C TYR A 119 -8.58 7.95 7.65
N GLN A 120 -7.40 8.42 8.05
CA GLN A 120 -6.13 7.76 7.72
C GLN A 120 -6.04 6.33 8.30
N ASP A 121 -6.58 6.12 9.50
CA ASP A 121 -6.61 4.79 10.15
C ASP A 121 -7.57 3.83 9.46
N GLU A 122 -8.74 4.31 9.06
CA GLU A 122 -9.71 3.55 8.27
C GLU A 122 -9.15 3.20 6.89
N ALA A 123 -8.51 4.15 6.19
CA ALA A 123 -7.84 3.91 4.93
C ALA A 123 -6.73 2.85 5.07
N ASN A 124 -5.89 2.95 6.11
CA ASN A 124 -4.78 2.03 6.37
C ASN A 124 -5.25 0.57 6.57
N VAL A 125 -6.45 0.36 7.12
CA VAL A 125 -7.03 -0.98 7.30
C VAL A 125 -7.82 -1.42 6.07
N SER A 126 -8.61 -0.51 5.49
CA SER A 126 -9.49 -0.81 4.34
C SER A 126 -8.69 -1.24 3.11
N TYR A 127 -7.66 -0.47 2.74
CA TYR A 127 -6.82 -0.79 1.58
C TYR A 127 -6.00 -2.06 1.78
N ALA A 128 -5.58 -2.39 3.01
CA ALA A 128 -4.92 -3.66 3.31
C ALA A 128 -5.86 -4.85 3.03
N ARG A 129 -7.14 -4.75 3.43
CA ARG A 129 -8.16 -5.76 3.12
C ARG A 129 -8.46 -5.86 1.64
N GLN A 130 -8.59 -4.71 0.96
CA GLN A 130 -8.83 -4.68 -0.47
C GLN A 130 -7.69 -5.31 -1.26
N ALA A 131 -6.43 -5.07 -0.88
CA ALA A 131 -5.26 -5.67 -1.52
C ALA A 131 -5.33 -7.22 -1.49
N MET A 132 -5.71 -7.81 -0.35
CA MET A 132 -5.89 -9.26 -0.27
C MET A 132 -7.09 -9.78 -1.06
N ARG A 133 -8.20 -9.03 -1.10
CA ARG A 133 -9.36 -9.39 -1.93
C ARG A 133 -9.00 -9.41 -3.41
N ILE A 134 -8.27 -8.39 -3.88
CA ILE A 134 -7.81 -8.30 -5.26
C ILE A 134 -6.83 -9.42 -5.58
N ALA A 135 -5.85 -9.73 -4.71
CA ALA A 135 -4.97 -10.88 -4.94
C ALA A 135 -5.74 -12.20 -5.05
N LYS A 136 -6.73 -12.44 -4.18
CA LYS A 136 -7.61 -13.63 -4.27
C LYS A 136 -8.40 -13.65 -5.58
N ALA A 137 -8.92 -12.51 -6.02
CA ALA A 137 -9.63 -12.39 -7.28
C ALA A 137 -8.71 -12.61 -8.50
N THR A 138 -7.50 -12.06 -8.48
CA THR A 138 -6.47 -12.28 -9.51
C THR A 138 -6.07 -13.74 -9.59
N LYS A 139 -5.87 -14.41 -8.44
CA LYS A 139 -5.62 -15.85 -8.39
C LYS A 139 -6.78 -16.62 -9.01
N LYS A 140 -8.01 -16.29 -8.60
CA LYS A 140 -9.22 -16.94 -9.10
C LYS A 140 -9.33 -16.82 -10.63
N ALA A 141 -9.22 -15.61 -11.16
CA ALA A 141 -9.28 -15.36 -12.60
C ALA A 141 -8.20 -16.13 -13.37
N ASN A 142 -6.95 -16.13 -12.90
CA ASN A 142 -5.86 -16.80 -13.61
C ASN A 142 -5.85 -18.33 -13.43
N CYS A 143 -6.34 -18.86 -12.31
CA CYS A 143 -6.34 -20.30 -12.06
C CYS A 143 -7.59 -21.01 -12.56
N ASP A 144 -8.77 -20.41 -12.36
CA ASP A 144 -10.06 -21.05 -12.71
C ASP A 144 -10.21 -21.18 -14.23
N ASP A 145 -9.81 -20.15 -14.99
CA ASP A 145 -9.87 -20.14 -16.46
C ASP A 145 -8.99 -21.22 -17.11
N ILE A 146 -8.05 -21.79 -16.35
CA ILE A 146 -7.01 -22.72 -16.84
C ILE A 146 -7.15 -24.11 -16.20
N GLY A 147 -8.18 -24.33 -15.36
CA GLY A 147 -8.40 -25.62 -14.71
C GLY A 147 -7.38 -25.96 -13.62
N LEU A 148 -6.68 -24.97 -13.07
CA LEU A 148 -5.75 -25.12 -11.96
C LEU A 148 -6.50 -25.12 -10.60
N THR A 149 -7.36 -26.12 -10.40
CA THR A 149 -8.27 -26.20 -9.25
C THR A 149 -7.57 -26.44 -7.90
N SER A 150 -6.33 -26.92 -7.91
CA SER A 150 -5.57 -27.29 -6.70
C SER A 150 -4.58 -26.23 -6.19
N VAL A 151 -4.65 -24.98 -6.69
CA VAL A 151 -3.69 -23.93 -6.30
C VAL A 151 -4.06 -23.27 -4.97
N ARG A 152 -3.27 -23.58 -3.94
CA ARG A 152 -3.31 -22.92 -2.63
C ARG A 152 -2.49 -21.64 -2.67
N MET A 153 -3.03 -20.58 -2.08
CA MET A 153 -2.33 -19.30 -1.90
C MET A 153 -2.13 -19.05 -0.42
N GLU A 154 -0.94 -18.57 -0.07
CA GLU A 154 -0.56 -18.19 1.30
C GLU A 154 0.07 -16.80 1.28
N SER A 155 -0.35 -15.95 2.22
CA SER A 155 0.36 -14.69 2.50
C SER A 155 1.59 -15.03 3.32
N ILE A 156 2.76 -14.59 2.87
CA ILE A 156 4.05 -14.77 3.59
C ILE A 156 4.52 -13.49 4.27
N ASN A 157 3.62 -12.49 4.35
CA ASN A 157 3.87 -11.23 5.05
C ASN A 157 3.86 -11.44 6.58
N PRO A 158 4.90 -11.00 7.30
CA PRO A 158 4.99 -11.16 8.75
C PRO A 158 3.88 -10.37 9.46
N GLY A 159 3.10 -11.05 10.30
CA GLY A 159 2.02 -10.45 11.07
C GLY A 159 0.74 -10.15 10.29
N SER A 160 0.59 -10.69 9.07
CA SER A 160 -0.67 -10.66 8.33
C SER A 160 -1.03 -12.05 7.84
N SER A 161 -2.31 -12.42 7.96
CA SER A 161 -2.84 -13.65 7.39
C SER A 161 -3.82 -13.32 6.25
N LEU A 162 -4.22 -14.34 5.50
CA LEU A 162 -5.27 -14.20 4.48
C LEU A 162 -6.64 -13.82 5.04
N GLU A 163 -6.84 -13.99 6.35
CA GLU A 163 -8.07 -13.69 7.09
C GLU A 163 -7.96 -12.34 7.81
N GLU A 164 -6.75 -12.01 8.30
CA GLU A 164 -6.43 -10.76 8.97
C GLU A 164 -5.28 -10.05 8.23
N PRO A 165 -5.59 -9.25 7.19
CA PRO A 165 -4.59 -8.61 6.33
C PRO A 165 -3.78 -7.51 7.03
N GLY A 166 -4.02 -7.26 8.31
CA GLY A 166 -3.31 -6.25 9.10
C GLY A 166 -3.60 -4.82 8.65
N ARG A 167 -2.56 -4.01 8.66
CA ARG A 167 -2.55 -2.58 8.27
C ARG A 167 -1.50 -2.38 7.17
N LEU A 168 -1.70 -1.43 6.26
CA LEU A 168 -0.68 -1.10 5.24
C LEU A 168 0.66 -0.71 5.88
N MET A 169 0.61 0.07 6.96
CA MET A 169 1.82 0.47 7.68
C MET A 169 1.58 0.71 9.17
N GLN A 170 2.63 0.52 9.95
CA GLN A 170 2.76 1.18 11.24
C GLN A 170 3.34 2.58 11.03
N TYR A 171 2.85 3.55 11.81
CA TYR A 171 3.30 4.94 11.70
C TYR A 171 3.66 5.54 13.07
N LYS A 172 4.40 6.65 13.04
CA LYS A 172 4.64 7.57 14.15
C LYS A 172 3.83 8.83 13.92
N THR A 173 3.26 9.37 14.97
CA THR A 173 2.54 10.65 14.94
C THR A 173 3.48 11.78 15.33
N TYR A 174 3.36 12.92 14.66
CA TYR A 174 4.07 14.14 14.98
C TYR A 174 3.10 15.19 15.47
N SER A 175 3.42 15.78 16.61
CA SER A 175 2.64 16.83 17.24
C SER A 175 3.37 18.17 17.10
N ARG A 176 2.63 19.27 17.02
CA ARG A 176 3.19 20.63 17.08
C ARG A 176 2.36 21.49 18.00
N THR A 177 3.04 22.23 18.88
CA THR A 177 2.41 23.18 19.78
C THR A 177 2.18 24.51 19.06
N VAL A 178 1.00 25.09 19.24
CA VAL A 178 0.62 26.42 18.78
C VAL A 178 0.23 27.25 20.00
N SER A 179 0.84 28.42 20.13
CA SER A 179 0.55 29.39 21.19
C SER A 179 -0.56 30.34 20.74
N TYR A 180 -1.32 30.87 21.70
CA TYR A 180 -2.39 31.83 21.48
C TYR A 180 -2.56 32.76 22.70
N ARG A 181 -3.19 33.93 22.50
CA ARG A 181 -3.46 34.89 23.57
C ARG A 181 -4.95 35.14 23.75
N TYR A 182 -5.39 35.27 25.00
CA TYR A 182 -6.77 35.58 25.35
C TYR A 182 -6.83 36.61 26.47
N ILE A 183 -7.94 37.34 26.54
CA ILE A 183 -8.21 38.30 27.61
C ILE A 183 -8.73 37.54 28.83
N SER A 184 -8.09 37.74 29.99
CA SER A 184 -8.68 37.39 31.28
C SER A 184 -9.15 38.66 31.96
N SER A 185 -10.45 38.84 32.15
CA SER A 185 -10.95 39.92 33.00
C SER A 185 -10.82 39.54 34.46
N PHE A 186 -10.26 40.44 35.28
CA PHE A 186 -10.52 40.40 36.71
C PHE A 186 -12.00 40.73 36.94
N ARG A 187 -12.66 40.06 37.89
CA ARG A 187 -14.03 40.34 38.37
C ARG A 187 -14.13 41.72 39.06
N SER A 188 -13.68 42.80 38.43
CA SER A 188 -13.97 44.16 38.85
C SER A 188 -15.33 44.55 38.25
N LEU A 189 -16.34 44.53 39.10
CA LEU A 189 -17.79 44.58 38.83
C LEU A 189 -18.34 45.82 38.09
N ARG A 190 -17.52 46.70 37.48
CA ARG A 190 -18.03 48.00 36.98
C ARG A 190 -17.40 48.55 35.69
N CYS A 191 -16.72 47.74 34.88
CA CYS A 191 -16.29 48.19 33.55
C CYS A 191 -17.13 47.49 32.47
N ASN A 192 -17.98 48.26 31.77
CA ASN A 192 -18.69 47.78 30.59
C ASN A 192 -17.69 47.70 29.43
N TYR A 193 -17.31 46.49 29.07
CA TYR A 193 -16.46 46.23 27.90
C TYR A 193 -17.32 46.32 26.63
N THR A 194 -17.10 47.32 25.79
CA THR A 194 -17.52 47.28 24.39
C THR A 194 -16.42 46.62 23.57
N THR A 195 -16.63 45.36 23.21
CA THR A 195 -15.78 44.67 22.24
C THR A 195 -16.20 45.13 20.84
N GLY A 196 -15.50 46.12 20.29
CA GLY A 196 -15.61 46.45 18.88
C GLY A 196 -14.89 45.40 18.06
N LEU A 197 -15.62 44.66 17.22
CA LEU A 197 -15.02 43.80 16.22
C LEU A 197 -14.43 44.67 15.11
N ALA A 198 -13.10 44.82 15.09
CA ALA A 198 -12.39 45.46 14.01
C ALA A 198 -12.01 44.39 12.97
N TRP A 199 -12.75 44.31 11.88
CA TRP A 199 -12.33 43.59 10.69
C TRP A 199 -11.73 44.64 9.76
N SER A 200 -10.43 44.55 9.47
CA SER A 200 -9.81 45.36 8.42
C SER A 200 -9.60 44.46 7.22
N ASP A 201 -10.28 44.77 6.13
CA ASP A 201 -10.35 43.95 4.92
C ASP A 201 -9.11 44.17 4.04
N LEU A 202 -7.93 43.83 4.56
CA LEU A 202 -6.64 43.98 3.86
C LEU A 202 -6.48 43.02 2.67
N MET A 203 -7.49 42.21 2.35
CA MET A 203 -7.50 41.23 1.24
C MET A 203 -8.62 41.50 0.21
N ALA A 204 -9.47 42.50 0.40
CA ALA A 204 -10.44 42.89 -0.62
C ALA A 204 -9.70 43.58 -1.77
N GLY A 205 -9.87 43.06 -2.98
CA GLY A 205 -9.28 43.62 -4.19
C GLY A 205 -9.73 45.07 -4.46
N PRO A 206 -9.09 45.75 -5.43
CA PRO A 206 -9.21 47.20 -5.62
C PRO A 206 -10.62 47.73 -5.95
N ASP A 207 -11.60 46.89 -6.27
CA ASP A 207 -12.80 47.35 -6.98
C ASP A 207 -14.15 47.21 -6.23
N ASP A 208 -14.19 46.78 -4.96
CA ASP A 208 -15.46 46.75 -4.21
C ASP A 208 -15.45 47.69 -3.00
N HIS A 209 -16.12 48.82 -3.18
CA HIS A 209 -16.45 49.77 -2.12
C HIS A 209 -17.43 49.15 -1.12
N PHE A 210 -16.93 48.73 0.03
CA PHE A 210 -17.71 48.76 1.27
C PHE A 210 -17.17 49.85 2.19
N CYS A 211 -18.08 50.73 2.59
CA CYS A 211 -17.85 51.90 3.42
C CYS A 211 -16.89 51.63 4.58
N SER A 212 -15.80 52.40 4.59
CA SER A 212 -14.92 52.60 5.74
C SER A 212 -15.73 53.14 6.93
N HIS A 213 -16.18 52.24 7.79
CA HIS A 213 -16.69 52.60 9.11
C HIS A 213 -15.56 52.53 10.14
N MET A 214 -15.16 53.75 10.55
CA MET A 214 -14.42 54.19 11.72
C MET A 214 -13.78 53.12 12.61
N GLY A 215 -12.44 53.19 12.69
CA GLY A 215 -11.62 52.47 13.64
C GLY A 215 -11.95 52.83 15.10
N ALA A 216 -12.01 51.78 15.93
CA ALA A 216 -11.81 51.90 17.35
C ALA A 216 -10.33 51.58 17.64
N SER A 217 -9.54 52.62 17.91
CA SER A 217 -8.29 52.45 18.65
C SER A 217 -8.65 51.96 20.05
N PRO A 218 -7.94 50.99 20.66
CA PRO A 218 -8.23 50.56 22.02
C PRO A 218 -7.94 51.72 22.99
N VAL A 219 -8.97 52.50 23.31
CA VAL A 219 -8.91 53.51 24.37
C VAL A 219 -8.89 52.77 25.70
N GLY A 220 -7.86 53.05 26.50
CA GLY A 220 -7.44 52.34 27.72
C GLY A 220 -8.55 51.60 28.48
N VAL A 221 -8.48 50.26 28.44
CA VAL A 221 -9.34 49.40 29.25
C VAL A 221 -8.62 49.11 30.57
N CYS A 222 -9.15 49.63 31.68
CA CYS A 222 -8.64 49.34 33.01
C CYS A 222 -8.67 47.83 33.29
N GLY A 223 -7.51 47.25 33.64
CA GLY A 223 -7.40 45.92 34.24
C GLY A 223 -7.48 44.72 33.30
N VAL A 224 -7.32 44.90 31.98
CA VAL A 224 -7.25 43.77 31.04
C VAL A 224 -5.85 43.18 31.06
N HIS A 225 -5.74 41.96 31.59
CA HIS A 225 -4.52 41.15 31.46
C HIS A 225 -4.67 40.18 30.29
N THR A 226 -3.70 40.19 29.39
CA THR A 226 -3.55 39.15 28.38
C THR A 226 -2.91 37.92 29.00
N GLN A 227 -3.56 36.78 28.87
CA GLN A 227 -3.01 35.48 29.24
C GLN A 227 -2.55 34.73 27.99
N HIS A 228 -1.60 33.81 28.18
CA HIS A 228 -1.07 32.97 27.13
C HIS A 228 -1.57 31.54 27.31
N GLY A 229 -2.08 30.95 26.23
CA GLY A 229 -2.40 29.54 26.14
C GLY A 229 -1.52 28.85 25.11
N SER A 230 -1.43 27.52 25.20
CA SER A 230 -0.82 26.71 24.14
C SER A 230 -1.58 25.41 23.96
N ALA A 231 -1.58 24.89 22.74
CA ALA A 231 -2.22 23.62 22.40
C ALA A 231 -1.35 22.82 21.44
N ALA A 232 -1.14 21.54 21.75
CA ALA A 232 -0.51 20.58 20.84
C ALA A 232 -1.54 19.97 19.88
N PHE A 233 -1.16 19.87 18.61
CA PHE A 233 -1.94 19.28 17.54
C PHE A 233 -1.15 18.17 16.84
N ASP A 234 -1.77 16.99 16.73
CA ASP A 234 -1.25 15.88 15.95
C ASP A 234 -1.55 16.13 14.48
N TYR A 235 -0.54 16.63 13.76
CA TYR A 235 -0.76 17.21 12.43
C TYR A 235 -0.29 16.31 11.30
N LYS A 236 0.45 15.24 11.60
CA LYS A 236 1.13 14.44 10.59
C LYS A 236 1.50 13.07 11.10
N ILE A 237 1.51 12.11 10.19
CA ILE A 237 2.11 10.79 10.44
C ILE A 237 3.31 10.51 9.53
N SER A 238 4.19 9.61 9.95
CA SER A 238 5.24 9.03 9.11
C SER A 238 5.22 7.53 9.26
N LYS A 239 5.47 6.81 8.16
CA LYS A 239 5.77 5.37 8.23
C LYS A 239 6.92 5.10 9.20
N LYS A 240 6.79 4.07 10.05
CA LYS A 240 7.93 3.53 10.81
C LYS A 240 8.89 2.87 9.83
N SER A 241 10.21 3.01 10.04
CA SER A 241 11.24 2.50 9.13
C SER A 241 11.17 0.99 8.88
N SER A 242 10.59 0.24 9.82
CA SER A 242 10.30 -1.19 9.70
C SER A 242 8.95 -1.50 10.39
N PRO A 243 8.13 -2.43 9.85
CA PRO A 243 8.34 -3.22 8.64
C PRO A 243 8.04 -2.46 7.33
N MET A 244 8.67 -2.86 6.22
CA MET A 244 8.29 -2.38 4.90
C MET A 244 6.87 -2.86 4.53
N THR A 245 6.04 -1.97 3.99
CA THR A 245 4.78 -2.36 3.31
C THR A 245 5.11 -3.10 2.02
N TYR A 246 4.79 -4.38 1.96
CA TYR A 246 4.88 -5.19 0.75
C TYR A 246 3.71 -6.19 0.70
N ALA A 247 3.52 -6.81 -0.45
CA ALA A 247 2.63 -7.93 -0.66
C ALA A 247 3.45 -9.10 -1.20
N ALA A 248 3.53 -10.18 -0.44
CA ALA A 248 4.26 -11.38 -0.83
C ALA A 248 3.35 -12.61 -0.72
N PHE A 249 3.39 -13.44 -1.76
CA PHE A 249 2.54 -14.61 -1.90
C PHE A 249 3.34 -15.85 -2.27
N LYS A 250 2.93 -16.98 -1.69
CA LYS A 250 3.30 -18.32 -2.12
C LYS A 250 2.10 -18.95 -2.80
N LEU A 251 2.27 -19.38 -4.04
CA LEU A 251 1.31 -20.25 -4.73
C LEU A 251 1.86 -21.68 -4.74
N THR A 252 1.01 -22.64 -4.44
CA THR A 252 1.36 -24.06 -4.42
C THR A 252 0.36 -24.84 -5.25
N GLN A 253 0.85 -25.49 -6.29
CA GLN A 253 0.10 -26.46 -7.09
C GLN A 253 0.44 -27.87 -6.59
N GLN A 254 -0.59 -28.63 -6.22
CA GLN A 254 -0.41 -30.03 -5.80
C GLN A 254 0.04 -30.90 -6.97
N SER A 255 0.67 -32.03 -6.64
CA SER A 255 1.02 -33.05 -7.63
C SER A 255 -0.22 -33.53 -8.39
N LYS A 256 -0.06 -33.73 -9.70
CA LYS A 256 -1.11 -34.28 -10.57
C LYS A 256 -0.51 -35.17 -11.64
N ASP A 257 -1.32 -36.00 -12.27
CA ASP A 257 -0.87 -36.84 -13.36
C ASP A 257 -0.47 -36.02 -14.60
N PHE A 258 0.57 -36.46 -15.31
CA PHE A 258 0.82 -35.97 -16.66
C PHE A 258 -0.34 -36.36 -17.58
N VAL A 259 -0.76 -35.44 -18.44
CA VAL A 259 -1.87 -35.70 -19.39
C VAL A 259 -1.51 -36.86 -20.33
N MET A 260 -0.22 -36.98 -20.66
CA MET A 260 0.32 -38.06 -21.49
C MET A 260 1.32 -38.89 -20.68
N ALA A 261 1.15 -40.22 -20.72
CA ALA A 261 2.11 -41.18 -20.17
C ALA A 261 2.34 -41.10 -18.64
N ALA A 262 1.30 -40.84 -17.85
CA ALA A 262 1.34 -40.97 -16.38
C ALA A 262 1.88 -42.33 -15.91
N SER A 263 1.61 -43.41 -16.65
CA SER A 263 2.13 -44.75 -16.37
C SER A 263 3.65 -44.90 -16.57
N ILE A 264 4.28 -44.02 -17.35
CA ILE A 264 5.72 -44.09 -17.67
C ILE A 264 6.51 -43.09 -16.82
N PHE A 265 5.99 -41.87 -16.64
CA PHE A 265 6.72 -40.77 -15.99
C PHE A 265 6.25 -40.50 -14.56
N GLY A 266 5.18 -41.16 -14.09
CA GLY A 266 4.62 -40.97 -12.76
C GLY A 266 3.86 -39.65 -12.60
N LEU A 267 3.82 -39.15 -11.36
CA LEU A 267 3.14 -37.92 -10.99
C LEU A 267 4.03 -36.69 -11.25
N MET A 268 3.44 -35.61 -11.75
CA MET A 268 4.07 -34.30 -11.74
C MET A 268 4.32 -33.90 -10.29
N GLN A 269 5.55 -33.49 -9.98
CA GLN A 269 5.91 -33.04 -8.64
C GLN A 269 5.16 -31.75 -8.28
N LYS A 270 4.99 -31.54 -6.97
CA LYS A 270 4.44 -30.30 -6.41
C LYS A 270 5.21 -29.09 -6.96
N LEU A 271 4.50 -28.11 -7.49
CA LEU A 271 5.08 -26.86 -7.97
C LEU A 271 4.80 -25.73 -6.97
N GLU A 272 5.79 -24.90 -6.74
CA GLU A 272 5.67 -23.72 -5.90
C GLU A 272 6.17 -22.50 -6.68
N ALA A 273 5.44 -21.38 -6.54
CA ALA A 273 5.83 -20.09 -7.09
C ALA A 273 5.77 -19.04 -5.99
N TYR A 274 6.72 -18.11 -6.04
CA TYR A 274 6.87 -17.07 -5.05
C TYR A 274 6.99 -15.74 -5.76
N ALA A 275 6.28 -14.74 -5.23
CA ALA A 275 6.35 -13.39 -5.74
C ALA A 275 6.18 -12.39 -4.62
N ALA A 276 6.86 -11.26 -4.74
CA ALA A 276 6.64 -10.12 -3.89
C ALA A 276 6.65 -8.82 -4.69
N ALA A 277 5.81 -7.88 -4.27
CA ALA A 277 5.79 -6.53 -4.80
C ALA A 277 5.63 -5.54 -3.65
N MET A 278 6.15 -4.33 -3.82
CA MET A 278 6.01 -3.28 -2.82
C MET A 278 5.70 -1.92 -3.47
N PRO A 279 4.95 -1.04 -2.79
CA PRO A 279 4.82 0.36 -3.17
C PRO A 279 6.15 1.11 -2.98
N THR A 280 6.60 1.83 -4.01
CA THR A 280 7.86 2.60 -4.01
C THR A 280 7.66 4.05 -4.50
N ARG A 281 8.70 4.90 -4.45
CA ARG A 281 8.74 6.31 -4.87
C ARG A 281 7.98 7.33 -4.04
N GLY A 282 6.83 6.99 -3.45
CA GLY A 282 6.09 7.91 -2.58
C GLY A 282 6.74 8.14 -1.21
N ASP A 283 6.33 9.20 -0.54
CA ASP A 283 6.75 9.52 0.83
C ASP A 283 5.56 10.08 1.64
N VAL A 284 4.98 9.23 2.49
CA VAL A 284 3.90 9.62 3.42
C VAL A 284 4.31 10.77 4.33
N LYS A 285 5.57 10.80 4.78
CA LYS A 285 6.06 11.88 5.65
C LYS A 285 6.14 13.18 4.86
N LYS A 286 6.58 13.18 3.61
CA LYS A 286 6.64 14.42 2.80
C LYS A 286 5.30 14.79 2.18
N GLY A 287 4.28 13.93 2.29
CA GLY A 287 3.01 14.13 1.61
C GLY A 287 3.15 14.02 0.09
N GLN A 288 4.00 13.10 -0.39
CA GLN A 288 4.25 12.85 -1.81
C GLN A 288 3.49 11.60 -2.26
N PRO A 289 2.29 11.73 -2.85
CA PRO A 289 1.43 10.62 -3.24
C PRO A 289 1.86 10.02 -4.60
N GLN A 290 3.10 9.55 -4.68
CA GLN A 290 3.69 9.00 -5.92
C GLN A 290 4.02 7.52 -5.80
N TYR A 291 3.32 6.80 -4.93
CA TYR A 291 3.52 5.37 -4.75
C TYR A 291 3.17 4.59 -6.01
N ILE A 292 4.12 3.80 -6.50
CA ILE A 292 3.94 2.86 -7.61
C ILE A 292 4.31 1.44 -7.18
N PRO A 293 3.55 0.41 -7.62
CA PRO A 293 3.88 -0.98 -7.32
C PRO A 293 5.06 -1.45 -8.15
N VAL A 294 6.02 -2.12 -7.51
CA VAL A 294 7.21 -2.69 -8.18
C VAL A 294 7.45 -4.10 -7.64
N LEU A 295 7.70 -5.05 -8.54
CA LEU A 295 8.14 -6.40 -8.17
C LEU A 295 9.52 -6.34 -7.49
N VAL A 296 9.68 -7.09 -6.41
CA VAL A 296 10.90 -7.10 -5.61
C VAL A 296 11.34 -8.51 -5.32
N ARG A 297 12.67 -8.69 -5.30
CA ARG A 297 13.27 -9.95 -4.90
C ARG A 297 13.00 -10.19 -3.42
N LEU A 298 12.54 -11.38 -3.08
CA LEU A 298 12.17 -11.76 -1.71
C LEU A 298 13.32 -11.57 -0.71
N ASN A 299 14.57 -11.78 -1.15
CA ASN A 299 15.76 -11.64 -0.31
C ASN A 299 16.13 -10.19 0.05
N ARG A 300 15.50 -9.20 -0.60
CA ARG A 300 15.66 -7.77 -0.32
C ARG A 300 14.61 -7.20 0.62
N LEU A 301 13.66 -8.01 1.08
CA LEU A 301 12.58 -7.59 1.96
C LEU A 301 13.01 -7.58 3.43
N ASP A 302 12.51 -6.59 4.18
CA ASP A 302 12.66 -6.47 5.62
C ASP A 302 11.30 -6.19 6.30
N PRO A 303 10.78 -7.09 7.15
CA PRO A 303 11.37 -8.36 7.56
C PRO A 303 11.39 -9.34 6.40
N ARG A 304 12.38 -10.24 6.40
CA ARG A 304 12.43 -11.31 5.41
C ARG A 304 11.17 -12.19 5.55
N PRO A 305 10.53 -12.59 4.43
CA PRO A 305 9.45 -13.56 4.48
C PRO A 305 9.95 -14.87 5.09
N GLY A 306 9.12 -15.55 5.87
CA GLY A 306 9.45 -16.83 6.51
C GLY A 306 9.44 -18.01 5.54
N VAL A 307 10.10 -17.88 4.38
CA VAL A 307 10.21 -18.97 3.41
C VAL A 307 11.54 -19.70 3.64
N PRO A 308 11.54 -21.02 3.87
CA PRO A 308 12.78 -21.78 3.89
C PRO A 308 13.42 -21.70 2.50
N ASP A 309 14.73 -21.49 2.45
CA ASP A 309 15.54 -21.57 1.22
C ASP A 309 15.37 -20.41 0.21
N LEU A 310 15.08 -19.20 0.70
CA LEU A 310 15.01 -17.95 -0.09
C LEU A 310 16.24 -17.70 -0.98
N ASP A 311 17.42 -18.18 -0.58
CA ASP A 311 18.67 -17.99 -1.32
C ASP A 311 18.73 -18.86 -2.58
N ASN A 312 17.92 -19.94 -2.65
CA ASN A 312 17.83 -20.86 -3.79
C ASN A 312 16.66 -20.54 -4.74
N VAL A 313 15.78 -19.59 -4.38
CA VAL A 313 14.69 -19.15 -5.27
C VAL A 313 15.26 -18.20 -6.32
N LEU A 314 15.82 -18.78 -7.38
CA LEU A 314 16.23 -18.08 -8.59
C LEU A 314 14.97 -17.60 -9.33
N HIS A 315 14.81 -16.27 -9.44
CA HIS A 315 13.99 -15.63 -10.47
C HIS A 315 14.73 -15.66 -11.80
#